data_AF-A0A1C6ALA3-F1
#
_entry.id   AF-A0A1C6ALA3-F1
#
_cell.length_a   1.000
_cell.length_b   1.000
_cell.length_c   1.000
_cell.angle_alpha   90.00
_cell.angle_beta   90.00
_cell.angle_gamma   90.00
#
_symmetry.space_group_name_H-M   'P 1'
#
loop_
_entity.id
_entity.type
_entity.pdbx_description
1 polymer ?
#
loop_
_entity_poly.entity_id
_entity_poly.type
_entity_poly.pdbx_seq_one_letter_code
_entity_poly.pdbx_strand_id
1 'polypeptide(L)' 'MELHLYYLDRKWTKRGDCAHNYNLVVDLDNKTYKIYVSPFYEYERSSDIEVKRKSDIMDYIEYLKENGFVDTDEIYCG' A
#
# COMPACT_ATOMS: atom_id res chain seq x y z
N MET A 1 -10.01 -8.66 9.39
CA MET A 1 -10.45 -7.30 9.01
C MET A 1 -9.41 -6.74 8.06
N GLU A 2 -9.83 -6.25 6.89
CA GLU A 2 -8.92 -5.72 5.87
C GLU A 2 -8.91 -4.19 5.91
N LEU A 3 -7.71 -3.61 5.92
CA LEU A 3 -7.48 -2.17 5.79
C LEU A 3 -6.71 -1.92 4.49
N HIS A 4 -7.22 -1.05 3.64
CA HIS A 4 -6.52 -0.62 2.44
C HIS A 4 -6.11 0.86 2.54
N LEU A 5 -4.80 1.11 2.53
CA LEU A 5 -4.21 2.44 2.46
C LEU A 5 -3.62 2.63 1.05
N TYR A 6 -3.89 3.78 0.43
CA TYR A 6 -3.35 4.06 -0.91
C TYR A 6 -2.82 5.49 -1.04
N TYR A 7 -1.79 5.67 -1.86
CA TYR A 7 -1.23 6.97 -2.22
C TYR A 7 -1.33 7.18 -3.72
N LEU A 8 -1.98 8.27 -4.13
CA LEU A 8 -2.05 8.68 -5.52
C LEU A 8 -0.89 9.59 -5.90
N ASP A 9 -0.12 9.16 -6.90
CA ASP A 9 1.03 9.91 -7.39
C ASP A 9 0.61 11.01 -8.36
N ARG A 10 0.10 12.12 -7.81
CA ARG A 10 -0.38 13.26 -8.62
C ARG A 10 0.70 13.99 -9.42
N LYS A 11 1.97 13.61 -9.31
CA LYS A 11 3.09 14.25 -10.01
C LYS A 11 3.51 13.51 -11.28
N TRP A 12 2.88 12.37 -11.60
CA TRP A 12 3.23 11.55 -12.76
C TRP A 12 3.21 12.32 -14.09
N THR A 13 2.19 13.17 -14.28
CA THR A 13 2.05 14.01 -15.48
C THR A 13 3.20 14.99 -15.67
N LYS A 14 3.76 15.52 -14.58
CA LYS A 14 4.92 16.44 -14.63
C LYS A 14 6.22 15.71 -14.92
N ARG A 15 6.33 14.44 -14.55
CA ARG A 15 7.50 13.60 -14.85
C ARG A 15 7.47 13.03 -16.27
N GLY A 16 6.30 13.00 -16.91
CA GLY A 16 6.12 12.44 -18.25
C GLY A 16 6.21 10.91 -18.28
N ASP A 17 5.84 10.26 -17.17
CA ASP A 17 5.93 8.80 -16.98
C ASP A 17 4.63 8.27 -16.34
N CYS A 18 4.49 6.95 -16.19
CA CYS A 18 3.34 6.32 -15.56
C CYS A 18 3.15 6.76 -14.11
N ALA A 19 1.91 6.71 -13.64
CA ALA A 19 1.59 6.91 -12.24
C ALA A 19 2.19 5.78 -11.39
N HIS A 20 2.79 6.13 -10.26
CA HIS A 20 3.23 5.17 -9.26
C HIS A 20 2.32 5.25 -8.05
N ASN A 21 1.07 4.79 -8.20
CA ASN A 21 0.15 4.74 -7.08
C ASN A 21 0.53 3.58 -6.17
N TYR A 22 0.79 3.87 -4.89
CA TYR A 22 1.17 2.88 -3.90
C TYR A 22 -0.08 2.37 -3.20
N ASN A 23 -0.15 1.07 -3.00
CA ASN A 23 -1.24 0.41 -2.31
C ASN A 23 -0.65 -0.48 -1.22
N LEU A 24 -1.23 -0.40 -0.03
CA LEU A 24 -0.91 -1.23 1.12
C LEU A 24 -2.22 -1.84 1.62
N VAL A 25 -2.33 -3.16 1.49
CA VAL A 25 -3.45 -3.93 2.01
C VAL A 25 -2.96 -4.65 3.26
N VAL A 26 -3.65 -4.47 4.38
CA VAL A 26 -3.31 -5.05 5.67
C VAL A 26 -4.42 -5.98 6.10
N ASP A 27 -4.07 -7.24 6.34
CA ASP A 27 -4.94 -8.21 6.98
C ASP A 27 -4.60 -8.25 8.47
N LEU A 28 -5.47 -7.64 9.27
CA LEU A 28 -5.29 -7.54 10.71
C LEU A 28 -5.51 -8.86 11.44
N ASP A 29 -6.28 -9.79 10.85
CA ASP A 29 -6.58 -11.06 11.49
C ASP A 29 -5.41 -12.04 11.29
N ASN A 30 -4.87 -12.08 10.07
CA ASN A 30 -3.75 -12.95 9.73
C ASN A 30 -2.39 -12.34 10.04
N LYS A 31 -2.35 -11.07 10.48
CA LYS A 31 -1.11 -10.28 10.67
C LYS A 31 -0.22 -10.33 9.43
N THR A 32 -0.81 -10.09 8.27
CA THR A 32 -0.07 -9.98 7.02
C THR A 32 -0.36 -8.65 6.34
N TYR A 33 0.54 -8.24 5.45
CA TYR A 33 0.28 -7.12 4.57
C TYR A 33 0.82 -7.40 3.18
N LYS A 34 0.31 -6.67 2.20
CA LYS A 34 0.78 -6.70 0.82
C LYS A 34 0.97 -5.29 0.30
N ILE A 35 2.08 -5.07 -0.39
CA ILE A 35 2.36 -3.81 -1.06
C ILE A 35 2.36 -4.04 -2.56
N TYR A 36 1.74 -3.13 -3.32
CA TYR A 36 1.88 -3.13 -4.77
C TYR A 36 1.79 -1.73 -5.35
N VAL A 37 2.45 -1.55 -6.49
CA VAL A 37 2.42 -0.29 -7.26
C VAL A 37 1.63 -0.55 -8.54
N SER A 38 0.67 0.32 -8.82
CA SER A 38 -0.15 0.23 -10.04
C SER A 38 -0.28 1.60 -10.71
N PRO A 39 -0.15 1.67 -12.05
CA PRO A 39 -0.45 2.89 -12.79
C PRO A 39 -1.96 3.15 -12.88
N PHE A 40 -2.78 2.10 -12.76
CA PHE A 40 -4.23 2.18 -12.77
C PHE A 40 -4.76 2.14 -11.35
N TYR A 41 -5.70 3.02 -11.03
CA TYR A 41 -6.44 2.99 -9.76
C TYR A 41 -7.92 2.90 -10.09
N GLU A 42 -8.47 1.69 -9.99
CA GLU A 42 -9.85 1.38 -10.43
C GLU A 42 -10.80 1.06 -9.27
N TYR A 43 -10.39 1.26 -8.02
CA TYR A 43 -11.13 0.78 -6.86
C TYR A 43 -11.30 1.88 -5.81
N GLU A 44 -12.35 2.69 -5.94
CA GLU A 44 -12.87 3.45 -4.79
C GLU A 44 -13.84 2.56 -4.02
N ARG A 45 -13.33 1.63 -3.21
CA ARG A 45 -14.16 1.08 -2.13
C ARG A 45 -14.30 2.17 -1.08
N SER A 46 -15.50 2.37 -0.53
CA SER A 46 -15.75 3.41 0.48
C SER A 46 -14.92 3.23 1.77
N SER A 47 -14.35 2.04 1.98
CA SER A 47 -13.47 1.70 3.10
C SER A 47 -12.01 2.10 2.90
N ASP A 48 -11.62 2.47 1.68
CA ASP A 48 -10.21 2.69 1.34
C ASP A 48 -9.77 4.08 1.77
N ILE A 49 -8.57 4.16 2.34
CA ILE A 49 -8.07 5.40 2.93
C ILE A 49 -6.97 5.97 2.06
N GLU A 50 -7.23 7.15 1.49
CA GLU A 50 -6.20 7.89 0.77
C GLU A 50 -5.20 8.52 1.75
N VAL A 51 -3.94 8.13 1.61
CA VAL A 51 -2.79 8.70 2.28
C VAL A 51 -2.22 9.85 1.44
N LYS A 52 -1.97 11.00 2.07
CA LYS A 52 -1.52 12.22 1.37
C LYS A 52 -0.03 12.26 1.09
N ARG A 53 0.79 11.57 1.89
CA ARG A 53 2.23 11.45 1.67
C ARG A 53 2.62 9.99 1.52
N LYS A 54 3.40 9.69 0.49
CA LYS A 54 3.95 8.34 0.29
C LYS A 54 4.74 7.85 1.50
N SER A 55 5.43 8.75 2.22
CA SER A 55 6.17 8.43 3.44
C SER A 55 5.29 7.76 4.50
N ASP A 56 4.05 8.21 4.67
CA ASP A 56 3.20 7.70 5.74
C ASP A 56 2.82 6.21 5.50
N ILE A 57 2.78 5.76 4.23
CA ILE A 57 2.65 4.33 3.91
C ILE A 57 3.92 3.57 4.32
N MET A 58 5.10 4.13 4.05
CA MET A 58 6.39 3.50 4.40
C MET A 58 6.57 3.40 5.91
N ASP A 59 6.26 4.47 6.64
CA ASP A 59 6.33 4.53 8.10
C ASP A 59 5.36 3.51 8.72
N TYR A 60 4.17 3.34 8.13
CA TYR A 60 3.22 2.33 8.60
C TYR A 60 3.69 0.90 8.30
N ILE A 61 4.36 0.64 7.17
CA ILE A 61 4.98 -0.67 6.91
C ILE A 61 6.04 -1.00 7.95
N GLU A 62 6.88 -0.03 8.34
CA GLU A 62 7.87 -0.21 9.40
C GLU A 62 7.20 -0.57 10.73
N TYR A 63 6.16 0.17 11.11
CA TYR A 63 5.33 -0.14 12.27
C TYR A 63 4.75 -1.56 12.20
N LEU A 64 4.20 -1.98 11.06
CA LEU A 64 3.64 -3.34 10.88
C LEU A 64 4.71 -4.41 11.10
N LYS A 65 5.91 -4.24 10.53
CA LYS A 65 7.06 -5.15 10.72
C LYS A 65 7.46 -5.25 12.18
N GLU A 66 7.59 -4.12 12.88
CA GLU A 66 7.92 -4.08 14.31
C GLU A 66 6.87 -4.79 15.18
N ASN A 67 5.61 -4.84 14.73
CA ASN A 67 4.50 -5.51 15.42
C ASN A 67 4.27 -6.96 14.96
N GLY A 68 5.22 -7.53 14.21
CA GLY A 68 5.22 -8.93 13.80
C GLY A 68 4.25 -9.26 12.66
N PHE A 69 3.88 -8.27 11.85
CA PHE A 69 3.20 -8.54 10.59
C PHE A 69 4.19 -8.99 9.52
N VAL A 70 3.74 -9.89 8.65
CA VAL A 70 4.57 -10.49 7.60
C VAL A 70 4.14 -9.99 6.22
N ASP A 71 5.09 -9.66 5.36
CA ASP A 71 4.80 -9.36 3.96
C ASP A 71 4.36 -10.64 3.25
N THR A 72 3.17 -10.62 2.64
CA THR A 72 2.67 -11.77 1.88
C THR A 72 3.56 -12.15 0.70
N ASP A 73 4.30 -11.21 0.11
CA ASP A 73 5.23 -11.51 -0.99
C ASP A 73 6.54 -12.14 -0.45
N GLU A 74 6.89 -11.96 0.84
CA GLU A 74 7.99 -12.69 1.50
C GLU A 74 7.61 -14.16 1.80
N ILE A 75 6.32 -14.48 1.94
CA ILE A 75 5.83 -15.85 2.19
C ILE A 75 5.97 -16.75 0.95
N TYR A 76 6.06 -16.18 -0.26
CA TYR A 76 6.17 -16.92 -1.52
C TYR A 76 7.61 -17.12 -2.03
N CYS A 77 8.63 -16.79 -1.24
CA CYS A 77 10.01 -17.17 -1.54
C CYS A 77 10.32 -18.57 -0.97
N GLY A 78 9.91 -19.61 -1.71
CA GLY A 78 10.34 -21.00 -1.54
C GLY A 78 11.58 -21.32 -2.36
#